data_AF-A0A4Q3AIE7-F1
#
_entry.id   AF-A0A4Q3AIE7-F1
#
_cell.length_a   1.000
_cell.length_b   1.000
_cell.length_c   1.000
_cell.angle_alpha   90.00
_cell.angle_beta   90.00
_cell.angle_gamma   90.00
#
_symmetry.space_group_name_H-M   'P 1'
#
loop_
_entity.id
_entity.type
_entity.pdbx_description
1 polymer ?
#
loop_
_entity_poly.entity_id
_entity_poly.type
_entity_poly.pdbx_seq_one_letter_code
_entity_poly.pdbx_strand_id
1 'polypeptide(L)'
;MKKLILALIALTAIPAHADKAAEMYQAGMTAVKDGDIQTAETSFREALRLRPTYADARYQLSNLKSQREAIVSRGRAKQLSKYTIDQVDFNKAELSEALAALGVMVEEKSEKKFSPNFVIQDPSKKLGETIVTVQVKGVPASGILDMLVSQAGATVKYEEHAIIIKPAGGGGAAPPAAAAK
;
A
#
# COMPACT_ATOMS: atom_id res chain seq x y z
N MET A 1 -33.25 32.41 48.27
CA MET A 1 -31.91 32.55 47.67
C MET A 1 -31.53 31.22 47.00
N LYS A 2 -31.13 31.29 45.73
CA LYS A 2 -31.11 30.22 44.71
C LYS A 2 -30.22 29.02 45.10
N LYS A 3 -30.78 27.80 45.11
CA LYS A 3 -30.01 26.54 45.19
C LYS A 3 -29.64 26.09 43.77
N LEU A 4 -28.38 25.67 43.65
CA LEU A 4 -27.72 25.17 42.45
C LEU A 4 -28.55 24.12 41.70
N ILE A 5 -28.68 24.27 40.39
CA ILE A 5 -28.93 23.15 39.47
C ILE A 5 -27.57 22.80 38.86
N LEU A 6 -26.94 21.78 39.42
CA LEU A 6 -25.75 21.14 38.88
C LEU A 6 -26.18 20.14 37.80
N ALA A 7 -25.50 20.25 36.65
CA ALA A 7 -25.09 19.18 35.75
C ALA A 7 -25.89 17.86 35.79
N LEU A 8 -26.73 17.62 34.77
CA LEU A 8 -27.15 16.27 34.42
C LEU A 8 -27.52 16.14 32.93
N ILE A 9 -26.55 16.31 32.03
CA ILE A 9 -26.67 15.86 30.62
C ILE A 9 -25.53 14.88 30.25
N ALA A 10 -24.69 14.45 31.21
CA ALA A 10 -23.52 13.62 30.91
C ALA A 10 -23.79 12.11 30.86
N LEU A 11 -24.93 11.60 31.35
CA LEU A 11 -25.09 10.16 31.59
C LEU A 11 -25.60 9.35 30.37
N THR A 12 -26.30 9.97 29.43
CA THR A 12 -26.81 9.28 28.22
C THR A 12 -25.83 9.29 27.06
N ALA A 13 -24.84 10.20 27.07
CA ALA A 13 -23.84 10.30 26.01
C ALA A 13 -22.82 9.14 26.05
N ILE A 14 -22.50 8.61 27.24
CA ILE A 14 -21.44 7.61 27.43
C ILE A 14 -21.71 6.29 26.67
N PRO A 15 -22.90 5.65 26.76
CA PRO A 15 -23.15 4.39 26.04
C PRO A 15 -23.15 4.56 24.51
N ALA A 16 -23.79 5.61 23.99
CA ALA A 16 -23.79 5.88 22.54
C ALA A 16 -22.39 6.16 21.97
N HIS A 17 -21.51 6.83 22.74
CA HIS A 17 -20.12 7.02 22.36
C HIS A 17 -19.30 5.71 22.44
N ALA A 18 -19.62 4.82 23.39
CA ALA A 18 -18.97 3.52 23.50
C ALA A 18 -19.29 2.62 22.30
N ASP A 19 -20.56 2.59 21.86
CA ASP A 19 -20.99 1.82 20.69
C ASP A 19 -20.35 2.34 19.40
N LYS A 20 -20.36 3.67 19.20
CA LYS A 20 -19.71 4.29 18.05
C LYS A 20 -18.18 4.12 18.07
N ALA A 21 -17.55 4.12 19.24
CA ALA A 21 -16.12 3.85 19.34
C ALA A 21 -15.79 2.41 18.90
N ALA A 22 -16.63 1.43 19.27
CA ALA A 22 -16.49 0.05 18.83
C ALA A 22 -16.66 -0.10 17.32
N GLU A 23 -17.64 0.58 16.73
CA GLU A 23 -17.83 0.64 15.28
C GLU A 23 -16.59 1.19 14.55
N MET A 24 -16.06 2.32 15.01
CA MET A 24 -14.85 2.92 14.44
C MET A 24 -13.63 1.99 14.59
N TYR A 25 -13.51 1.28 15.70
CA TYR A 25 -12.47 0.26 15.85
C TYR A 25 -12.62 -0.88 14.82
N GLN A 26 -13.83 -1.39 14.59
CA GLN A 26 -14.06 -2.45 13.60
C GLN A 26 -13.82 -1.97 12.17
N ALA A 27 -14.17 -0.72 11.85
CA ALA A 27 -13.82 -0.10 10.58
C ALA A 27 -12.29 -0.07 10.38
N GLY A 28 -11.54 0.30 11.42
CA GLY A 28 -10.07 0.30 11.38
C GLY A 28 -9.49 -1.10 11.17
N MET A 29 -10.02 -2.11 11.85
CA MET A 29 -9.61 -3.52 11.68
C MET A 29 -9.89 -4.02 10.26
N THR A 30 -11.02 -3.63 9.67
CA THR A 30 -11.39 -3.97 8.29
C THR A 30 -10.42 -3.31 7.31
N ALA A 31 -10.14 -2.02 7.50
CA ALA A 31 -9.20 -1.27 6.67
C ALA A 31 -7.77 -1.86 6.71
N VAL A 32 -7.30 -2.35 7.88
CA VAL A 32 -6.02 -3.08 7.97
C VAL A 32 -6.02 -4.33 7.10
N LYS A 33 -7.11 -5.11 7.10
CA LYS A 33 -7.24 -6.32 6.26
C LYS A 33 -7.24 -5.96 4.77
N ASP A 34 -7.88 -4.85 4.43
CA ASP A 34 -7.96 -4.35 3.06
C ASP A 34 -6.68 -3.68 2.56
N GLY A 35 -5.72 -3.41 3.46
CA GLY A 35 -4.50 -2.69 3.13
C GLY A 35 -4.67 -1.17 3.03
N ASP A 36 -5.82 -0.65 3.47
CA ASP A 36 -6.11 0.78 3.52
C ASP A 36 -5.56 1.37 4.83
N ILE A 37 -4.29 1.74 4.79
CA ILE A 37 -3.58 2.31 5.94
C ILE A 37 -4.21 3.63 6.42
N GLN A 38 -4.76 4.44 5.51
CA GLN A 38 -5.26 5.79 5.81
C GLN A 38 -6.61 5.70 6.54
N THR A 39 -7.50 4.85 6.05
CA THR A 39 -8.77 4.55 6.73
C THR A 39 -8.50 3.89 8.07
N ALA A 40 -7.57 2.93 8.15
CA ALA A 40 -7.21 2.28 9.43
C ALA A 40 -6.77 3.30 10.49
N GLU A 41 -5.84 4.19 10.14
CA GLU A 41 -5.33 5.23 11.02
C GLU A 41 -6.42 6.20 11.49
N THR A 42 -7.27 6.63 10.55
CA THR A 42 -8.38 7.57 10.82
C THR A 42 -9.42 6.93 11.74
N SER A 43 -9.82 5.70 11.45
CA SER A 43 -10.82 4.96 12.22
C SER A 43 -10.36 4.66 13.64
N PHE A 44 -9.11 4.24 13.85
CA PHE A 44 -8.60 4.04 15.21
C PHE A 44 -8.44 5.35 15.99
N ARG A 45 -8.05 6.45 15.32
CA ARG A 45 -8.04 7.78 15.96
C ARG A 45 -9.42 8.22 16.39
N GLU A 46 -10.44 8.00 15.56
CA GLU A 46 -11.81 8.35 15.89
C GLU A 46 -12.36 7.49 17.03
N ALA A 47 -12.04 6.18 17.06
CA ALA A 47 -12.36 5.31 18.18
C ALA A 47 -11.78 5.85 19.50
N LEU A 48 -10.55 6.39 19.49
CA LEU A 48 -9.94 7.02 20.65
C LEU A 48 -10.49 8.40 20.97
N ARG A 49 -10.96 9.16 19.98
CA ARG A 49 -11.64 10.44 20.21
C ARG A 49 -12.97 10.21 20.94
N LEU A 50 -13.70 9.18 20.55
CA LEU A 50 -14.99 8.79 21.15
C LEU A 50 -14.82 8.11 22.51
N ARG A 51 -13.79 7.26 22.65
CA ARG A 51 -13.44 6.59 23.90
C ARG A 51 -11.93 6.67 24.14
N PRO A 52 -11.45 7.71 24.85
CA PRO A 52 -10.01 7.89 25.11
C PRO A 52 -9.34 6.70 25.79
N THR A 53 -10.06 5.92 26.59
CA THR A 53 -9.55 4.74 27.30
C THR A 53 -9.61 3.43 26.50
N TYR A 54 -9.91 3.47 25.19
CA TYR A 54 -10.01 2.26 24.37
C TYR A 54 -8.61 1.67 24.09
N ALA A 55 -8.18 0.75 24.97
CA ALA A 55 -6.85 0.15 24.93
C ALA A 55 -6.55 -0.54 23.59
N ASP A 56 -7.52 -1.26 23.01
CA ASP A 56 -7.34 -1.97 21.75
C ASP A 56 -7.08 -1.01 20.58
N ALA A 57 -7.80 0.11 20.49
CA ALA A 57 -7.57 1.10 19.45
C ALA A 57 -6.19 1.78 19.58
N ARG A 58 -5.74 2.06 20.82
CA ARG A 58 -4.37 2.55 21.11
C ARG A 58 -3.31 1.54 20.67
N TYR A 59 -3.51 0.28 21.02
CA TYR A 59 -2.62 -0.81 20.63
C TYR A 59 -2.54 -0.92 19.11
N GLN A 60 -3.68 -0.90 18.40
CA GLN A 60 -3.70 -0.98 16.95
C GLN A 60 -3.01 0.21 16.27
N LEU A 61 -3.16 1.45 16.76
CA LEU A 61 -2.41 2.59 16.21
C LEU A 61 -0.89 2.43 16.39
N SER A 62 -0.45 1.89 17.52
CA SER A 62 0.98 1.62 17.72
C SER A 62 1.48 0.55 16.77
N ASN A 63 0.72 -0.53 16.63
CA ASN A 63 1.02 -1.64 15.75
C ASN A 63 1.01 -1.23 14.26
N LEU A 64 0.13 -0.29 13.88
CA LEU A 64 0.03 0.25 12.53
C LEU A 64 1.34 0.89 12.07
N LYS A 65 2.08 1.54 12.98
CA LYS A 65 3.39 2.13 12.66
C LYS A 65 4.42 1.05 12.33
N SER A 66 4.43 -0.05 13.08
CA SER A 66 5.36 -1.17 12.87
C SER A 66 5.01 -1.99 11.62
N GLN A 67 3.73 -2.08 11.25
CA GLN A 67 3.26 -2.87 10.11
C GLN A 67 2.94 -2.03 8.86
N ARG A 68 3.21 -0.72 8.88
CA ARG A 68 2.81 0.21 7.82
C ARG A 68 3.21 -0.28 6.44
N GLU A 69 4.46 -0.67 6.27
CA GLU A 69 5.01 -1.13 4.99
C GLU A 69 4.25 -2.35 4.44
N ALA A 70 4.00 -3.36 5.28
CA ALA A 70 3.30 -4.57 4.86
C ALA A 70 1.82 -4.31 4.51
N ILE A 71 1.16 -3.40 5.23
CA ILE A 71 -0.24 -3.02 4.98
C ILE A 71 -0.35 -2.24 3.68
N VAL A 72 0.49 -1.20 3.51
CA VAL A 72 0.58 -0.41 2.27
C VAL A 72 0.88 -1.30 1.08
N SER A 73 1.85 -2.20 1.23
CA SER A 73 2.27 -3.08 0.14
C SER A 73 1.12 -3.95 -0.35
N ARG A 74 0.43 -4.59 0.60
CA ARG A 74 -0.76 -5.40 0.32
C ARG A 74 -1.88 -4.58 -0.32
N GLY A 75 -2.18 -3.40 0.21
CA GLY A 75 -3.25 -2.53 -0.28
C GLY A 75 -3.01 -2.07 -1.70
N ARG A 76 -1.78 -1.64 -2.02
CA ARG A 76 -1.42 -1.19 -3.36
C ARG A 76 -1.34 -2.35 -4.35
N ALA A 77 -0.80 -3.51 -3.95
CA ALA A 77 -0.85 -4.71 -4.78
C ALA A 77 -2.30 -5.12 -5.08
N LYS A 78 -3.17 -5.15 -4.07
CA LYS A 78 -4.62 -5.42 -4.22
C LYS A 78 -5.28 -4.40 -5.14
N GLN A 79 -4.95 -3.11 -5.00
CA GLN A 79 -5.47 -2.04 -5.85
C GLN A 79 -5.09 -2.24 -7.32
N LEU A 80 -3.83 -2.55 -7.60
CA LEU A 80 -3.36 -2.83 -8.96
C LEU A 80 -4.06 -4.08 -9.54
N SER A 81 -4.25 -5.12 -8.74
CA SER A 81 -4.97 -6.35 -9.14
C SER A 81 -6.43 -6.15 -9.53
N LYS A 82 -7.08 -5.03 -9.15
CA LYS A 82 -8.47 -4.74 -9.53
C LYS A 82 -8.64 -4.49 -11.04
N TYR A 83 -7.59 -4.03 -11.70
CA TYR A 83 -7.64 -3.62 -13.10
C TYR A 83 -7.15 -4.75 -13.99
N THR A 84 -8.09 -5.43 -14.64
CA THR A 84 -7.78 -6.45 -15.65
C THR A 84 -7.55 -5.76 -16.98
N ILE A 85 -6.37 -5.99 -17.58
CA ILE A 85 -6.02 -5.43 -18.89
C ILE A 85 -6.42 -6.42 -19.97
N ASP A 86 -7.19 -5.93 -20.94
CA ASP A 86 -7.88 -6.78 -21.91
C ASP A 86 -6.89 -7.46 -22.86
N GLN A 87 -5.86 -6.73 -23.29
CA GLN A 87 -4.79 -7.25 -24.12
C GLN A 87 -3.49 -6.48 -23.86
N VAL A 88 -2.40 -7.22 -23.76
CA VAL A 88 -1.03 -6.70 -23.75
C VAL A 88 -0.20 -7.49 -24.75
N ASP A 89 0.53 -6.78 -25.60
CA ASP A 89 1.50 -7.35 -26.53
C ASP A 89 2.75 -6.46 -26.54
N PHE A 90 3.69 -6.79 -25.66
CA PHE A 90 5.03 -6.24 -25.67
C PHE A 90 5.94 -7.23 -26.38
N ASN A 91 6.45 -6.85 -27.54
CA ASN A 91 7.39 -7.65 -28.31
C ASN A 91 8.76 -6.97 -28.30
N LYS A 92 9.67 -7.49 -27.47
CA LYS A 92 11.02 -6.94 -27.27
C LYS A 92 11.02 -5.45 -26.87
N ALA A 93 10.18 -5.08 -25.91
CA ALA A 93 10.15 -3.72 -25.36
C ALA A 93 11.21 -3.58 -24.26
N GLU A 94 11.72 -2.36 -24.07
CA GLU A 94 12.48 -2.04 -22.86
C GLU A 94 11.56 -2.09 -21.63
N LEU A 95 12.07 -2.55 -20.48
CA LEU A 95 11.30 -2.63 -19.24
C LEU A 95 10.70 -1.26 -18.87
N SER A 96 11.46 -0.18 -19.04
CA SER A 96 11.01 1.18 -18.72
C SER A 96 9.79 1.60 -19.55
N GLU A 97 9.81 1.31 -20.84
CA GLU A 97 8.71 1.57 -21.78
C GLU A 97 7.49 0.69 -21.48
N ALA A 98 7.72 -0.60 -21.21
CA ALA A 98 6.65 -1.52 -20.86
C ALA A 98 5.93 -1.13 -19.56
N LEU A 99 6.68 -0.66 -18.56
CA LEU A 99 6.12 -0.14 -17.30
C LEU A 99 5.33 1.16 -17.53
N ALA A 100 5.85 2.08 -18.34
CA ALA A 100 5.14 3.30 -18.70
C ALA A 100 3.81 2.99 -19.42
N ALA A 101 3.85 2.10 -20.41
CA ALA A 101 2.68 1.65 -21.15
C ALA A 101 1.65 0.96 -20.23
N LEU A 102 2.12 0.07 -19.34
CA LEU A 102 1.25 -0.56 -18.33
C LEU A 102 0.58 0.49 -17.42
N GLY A 103 1.31 1.54 -17.04
CA GLY A 103 0.77 2.64 -16.25
C GLY A 103 -0.40 3.35 -16.94
N VAL A 104 -0.22 3.68 -18.23
CA VAL A 104 -1.27 4.27 -19.06
C VAL A 104 -2.48 3.32 -19.18
N MET A 105 -2.25 2.03 -19.44
CA MET A 105 -3.34 1.05 -19.55
C MET A 105 -4.16 0.95 -18.26
N VAL A 106 -3.50 0.94 -17.10
CA VAL A 106 -4.17 0.93 -15.79
C VAL A 106 -4.95 2.22 -15.57
N GLU A 107 -4.36 3.36 -15.89
CA GLU A 107 -5.00 4.67 -15.75
C GLU A 107 -6.28 4.76 -16.60
N GLU A 108 -6.23 4.33 -17.86
CA GLU A 108 -7.41 4.26 -18.73
C GLU A 108 -8.44 3.26 -18.21
N LYS A 109 -8.03 2.03 -17.84
CA LYS A 109 -8.92 1.01 -17.28
C LYS A 109 -9.60 1.48 -15.99
N SER A 110 -8.95 2.36 -15.24
CA SER A 110 -9.47 2.94 -14.01
C SER A 110 -10.38 4.14 -14.21
N GLU A 111 -10.64 4.57 -15.45
CA GLU A 111 -11.33 5.83 -15.77
C GLU A 111 -10.64 7.03 -15.08
N LYS A 112 -9.30 7.08 -15.13
CA LYS A 112 -8.46 8.11 -14.50
C LYS A 112 -8.51 8.16 -12.96
N LYS A 113 -9.13 7.17 -12.30
CA LYS A 113 -9.24 7.12 -10.82
C LYS A 113 -7.97 6.59 -10.15
N PHE A 114 -7.10 5.89 -10.89
CA PHE A 114 -5.89 5.30 -10.35
C PHE A 114 -4.77 5.31 -11.39
N SER A 115 -3.72 6.09 -11.13
CA SER A 115 -2.50 6.13 -11.96
C SER A 115 -1.33 5.57 -11.14
N PRO A 116 -0.82 4.36 -11.46
CA PRO A 116 0.32 3.79 -10.75
C PRO A 116 1.62 4.49 -11.17
N ASN A 117 2.39 4.95 -10.19
CA ASN A 117 3.73 5.50 -10.40
C ASN A 117 4.77 4.38 -10.26
N PHE A 118 5.30 3.90 -11.39
CA PHE A 118 6.40 2.93 -11.43
C PHE A 118 7.75 3.65 -11.39
N VAL A 119 8.61 3.27 -10.45
CA VAL A 119 9.94 3.87 -10.29
C VAL A 119 11.00 2.77 -10.33
N ILE A 120 11.87 2.82 -11.33
CA ILE A 120 13.04 1.95 -11.39
C ILE A 120 14.13 2.54 -10.49
N GLN A 121 14.48 1.82 -9.43
CA GLN A 121 15.63 2.09 -8.57
C GLN A 121 16.77 1.15 -8.95
N ASP A 122 17.56 1.56 -9.94
CA ASP A 122 18.74 0.84 -10.38
C ASP A 122 19.89 1.82 -10.63
N PRO A 123 20.91 1.88 -9.75
CA PRO A 123 22.09 2.72 -9.96
C PRO A 123 22.85 2.43 -11.25
N SER A 124 22.77 1.19 -11.77
CA SER A 124 23.45 0.81 -13.01
C SER A 124 22.76 1.31 -14.27
N LYS A 125 21.48 1.73 -14.15
CA LYS A 125 20.57 2.13 -15.23
C LYS A 125 20.24 1.06 -16.28
N LYS A 126 20.79 -0.14 -16.15
CA LYS A 126 20.61 -1.24 -17.11
C LYS A 126 19.26 -1.93 -16.98
N LEU A 127 18.65 -1.87 -15.80
CA LEU A 127 17.38 -2.54 -15.55
C LEU A 127 16.27 -1.99 -16.43
N GLY A 128 16.24 -0.67 -16.66
CA GLY A 128 15.26 -0.03 -17.53
C GLY A 128 15.39 -0.45 -19.00
N GLU A 129 16.61 -0.71 -19.47
CA GLU A 129 16.95 -1.11 -20.84
C GLU A 129 16.77 -2.62 -21.08
N THR A 130 16.41 -3.37 -20.02
CA THR A 130 16.26 -4.83 -20.13
C THR A 130 15.07 -5.17 -21.02
N ILE A 131 15.31 -6.00 -22.03
CA ILE A 131 14.30 -6.38 -23.00
C ILE A 131 13.36 -7.42 -22.40
N VAL A 132 12.06 -7.12 -22.45
CA VAL A 132 10.98 -7.96 -21.92
C VAL A 132 9.96 -8.28 -23.03
N THR A 133 9.29 -9.42 -22.91
CA THR A 133 8.24 -9.84 -23.84
C THR A 133 7.04 -10.36 -23.06
N VAL A 134 5.86 -9.80 -23.31
CA VAL A 134 4.61 -10.22 -22.65
C VAL A 134 3.48 -10.21 -23.65
N GLN A 135 2.84 -11.36 -23.82
CA GLN A 135 1.62 -11.50 -24.63
C GLN A 135 0.55 -12.17 -23.80
N VAL A 136 -0.43 -11.40 -23.36
CA VAL A 136 -1.51 -11.89 -22.51
C VAL A 136 -2.84 -11.21 -22.83
N LYS A 137 -3.93 -11.89 -22.47
CA LYS A 137 -5.30 -11.37 -22.60
C LYS A 137 -6.04 -11.56 -21.28
N GLY A 138 -6.75 -10.53 -20.84
CA GLY A 138 -7.58 -10.58 -19.64
C GLY A 138 -6.80 -10.87 -18.36
N VAL A 139 -5.59 -10.30 -18.21
CA VAL A 139 -4.74 -10.53 -17.03
C VAL A 139 -4.77 -9.30 -16.11
N PRO A 140 -4.84 -9.47 -14.78
CA PRO A 140 -4.68 -8.37 -13.84
C PRO A 140 -3.36 -7.61 -14.04
N ALA A 141 -3.39 -6.29 -13.91
CA ALA A 141 -2.21 -5.45 -14.08
C ALA A 141 -1.05 -5.82 -13.15
N SER A 142 -1.35 -6.32 -11.95
CA SER A 142 -0.35 -6.87 -11.02
C SER A 142 0.35 -8.10 -11.59
N GLY A 143 -0.38 -9.01 -12.22
CA GLY A 143 0.21 -10.18 -12.88
C GLY A 143 1.08 -9.80 -14.07
N ILE A 144 0.66 -8.80 -14.86
CA ILE A 144 1.48 -8.27 -15.96
C ILE A 144 2.77 -7.64 -15.41
N LEU A 145 2.67 -6.83 -14.35
CA LEU A 145 3.83 -6.26 -13.67
C LEU A 145 4.80 -7.35 -13.19
N ASP A 146 4.28 -8.40 -12.55
CA ASP A 146 5.10 -9.52 -12.07
C ASP A 146 5.83 -10.23 -13.22
N MET A 147 5.16 -10.44 -14.36
CA MET A 147 5.78 -11.02 -15.56
C MET A 147 6.91 -10.15 -16.12
N LEU A 148 6.70 -8.83 -16.18
CA LEU A 148 7.71 -7.87 -16.65
C LEU A 148 8.93 -7.86 -15.72
N VAL A 149 8.68 -7.73 -14.43
CA VAL A 149 9.72 -7.59 -13.41
C VAL A 149 10.50 -8.88 -13.22
N SER A 150 9.84 -10.04 -13.29
CA SER A 150 10.51 -11.34 -13.22
C SER A 150 11.40 -11.60 -14.44
N GLN A 151 10.98 -11.23 -15.65
CA GLN A 151 11.82 -11.36 -16.85
C GLN A 151 13.07 -10.47 -16.77
N ALA A 152 12.94 -9.30 -16.16
CA ALA A 152 14.04 -8.37 -15.98
C ALA A 152 14.97 -8.70 -14.80
N GLY A 153 14.76 -9.82 -14.09
CA GLY A 153 15.56 -10.19 -12.92
C GLY A 153 15.45 -9.17 -11.78
N ALA A 154 14.26 -8.59 -11.59
CA ALA A 154 13.98 -7.56 -10.61
C ALA A 154 12.95 -8.00 -9.57
N THR A 155 12.74 -7.15 -8.56
CA THR A 155 11.72 -7.31 -7.52
C THR A 155 10.87 -6.06 -7.43
N VAL A 156 9.62 -6.23 -7.02
CA VAL A 156 8.68 -5.13 -6.77
C VAL A 156 8.59 -4.86 -5.27
N LYS A 157 8.63 -3.58 -4.89
CA LYS A 157 8.23 -3.10 -3.58
C LYS A 157 7.13 -2.05 -3.74
N TYR A 158 5.99 -2.30 -3.11
CA TYR A 158 4.86 -1.39 -3.11
C TYR A 158 4.98 -0.41 -1.93
N GLU A 159 5.06 0.88 -2.22
CA GLU A 159 5.16 1.96 -1.24
C GLU A 159 3.93 2.88 -1.29
N GLU A 160 3.84 3.87 -0.40
CA GLU A 160 2.61 4.67 -0.24
C GLU A 160 2.27 5.49 -1.48
N HIS A 161 3.29 5.94 -2.23
CA HIS A 161 3.14 6.78 -3.43
C HIS A 161 3.76 6.20 -4.70
N ALA A 162 4.53 5.11 -4.61
CA ALA A 162 5.23 4.52 -5.74
C ALA A 162 5.21 2.99 -5.70
N ILE A 163 5.42 2.39 -6.86
CA ILE A 163 5.74 0.98 -7.04
C ILE A 163 7.20 0.95 -7.46
N ILE A 164 8.06 0.49 -6.57
CA ILE A 164 9.50 0.48 -6.77
C ILE A 164 9.90 -0.84 -7.45
N ILE A 165 10.63 -0.74 -8.55
CA ILE A 165 11.24 -1.87 -9.23
C ILE A 165 12.75 -1.76 -9.02
N LYS A 166 13.36 -2.79 -8.44
CA LYS A 166 14.80 -2.84 -8.16
C LYS A 166 15.40 -4.17 -8.60
N PRO A 167 16.68 -4.24 -8.96
CA PRO A 167 17.33 -5.51 -9.28
C PRO A 167 17.13 -6.54 -8.14
N ALA A 168 16.84 -7.79 -8.49
CA ALA A 168 16.82 -8.90 -7.55
C ALA A 168 18.29 -9.20 -7.18
N GLY A 169 18.83 -8.47 -6.21
CA GLY A 169 20.26 -8.48 -5.95
C GLY A 169 20.84 -9.88 -5.73
N GLY A 170 21.97 -10.16 -6.37
CA GLY A 170 22.99 -11.01 -5.78
C GLY A 170 23.77 -10.18 -4.76
N GLY A 171 23.48 -10.34 -3.46
CA GLY A 171 24.35 -9.97 -2.33
C GLY A 171 24.62 -8.49 -2.10
N GLY A 172 24.64 -8.07 -0.83
CA GLY A 172 25.32 -6.85 -0.45
C GLY A 172 26.77 -6.88 -0.94
N ALA A 173 27.34 -5.71 -1.23
CA ALA A 173 28.77 -5.56 -1.34
C ALA A 173 29.42 -6.24 -0.12
N ALA A 174 30.25 -7.26 -0.35
CA ALA A 174 31.12 -7.78 0.69
C ALA A 174 31.96 -6.61 1.25
N PRO A 175 32.10 -6.47 2.57
CA PRO A 175 33.02 -5.47 3.11
C PRO A 175 34.42 -5.77 2.56
N PRO A 176 35.22 -4.75 2.21
CA PRO A 176 36.57 -4.98 1.72
C PRO A 176 37.33 -5.82 2.74
N ALA A 177 37.94 -6.90 2.27
CA ALA A 177 38.79 -7.75 3.08
C ALA A 177 39.82 -6.87 3.79
N ALA A 178 39.78 -6.88 5.12
CA ALA A 178 40.78 -6.21 5.93
C ALA A 178 42.15 -6.75 5.54
N ALA A 179 43.02 -5.88 5.05
CA ALA A 179 44.42 -6.21 4.82
C ALA A 179 45.03 -6.61 6.16
N ALA A 180 45.43 -7.87 6.28
CA ALA A 180 46.23 -8.35 7.40
C ALA A 180 47.56 -7.59 7.41
N LYS A 181 47.88 -7.01 8.57
CA LYS A 181 49.25 -6.71 8.99
C LYS A 181 49.66 -7.72 10.05
#